data_AF-A0A8B6BS46-F1
#
_entry.id   AF-A0A8B6BS46-F1
#
_cell.length_a   1.000
_cell.length_b   1.000
_cell.length_c   1.000
_cell.angle_alpha   90.00
_cell.angle_beta   90.00
_cell.angle_gamma   90.00
#
_symmetry.space_group_name_H-M   'P 1'
#
loop_
_entity.id
_entity.type
_entity.pdbx_description
1 polymer ?
#
loop_
_entity_poly.entity_id
_entity_poly.type
_entity_poly.pdbx_seq_one_letter_code
_entity_poly.pdbx_strand_id
1 'polypeptide(L)'
;MRTFCFYFSWEFQSEDHDVGFGLLYEENEKYQIISKVTRVNSHHVLEDGVHTCEKTGKYFLCFDNSFSWTRSKKIRYVCEVIAPDDTLISQEINKLIEDGDWETLSERFETTHL
;
A
#
# COMPACT_ATOMS: atom_id res chain seq x y z
N MET A 1 -11.16 -1.98 -16.42
CA MET A 1 -10.53 -0.90 -15.62
C MET A 1 -9.51 -1.52 -14.68
N ARG A 2 -8.22 -1.57 -15.06
CA ARG A 2 -7.14 -2.09 -14.19
C ARG A 2 -6.10 -0.99 -14.01
N THR A 3 -6.39 0.05 -13.24
CA THR A 3 -5.49 1.18 -12.98
C THR A 3 -4.05 0.72 -12.69
N PHE A 4 -3.06 1.32 -13.38
CA PHE A 4 -1.64 1.16 -13.06
C PHE A 4 -1.38 1.85 -11.73
N CYS A 5 -1.69 1.17 -10.64
CA CYS A 5 -1.54 1.72 -9.31
C CYS A 5 -0.16 1.39 -8.77
N PHE A 6 0.40 2.32 -8.01
CA PHE A 6 1.48 2.01 -7.09
C PHE A 6 0.97 1.03 -6.05
N TYR A 7 1.81 0.09 -5.64
CA TYR A 7 1.51 -0.80 -4.53
C TYR A 7 2.46 -0.48 -3.38
N PHE A 8 1.92 -0.45 -2.18
CA PHE A 8 2.70 -0.35 -0.96
C PHE A 8 2.67 -1.70 -0.26
N SER A 9 3.82 -2.34 -0.10
CA SER A 9 3.96 -3.62 0.60
C SER A 9 4.66 -3.44 1.94
N TRP A 10 4.35 -4.33 2.88
CA TRP A 10 5.02 -4.40 4.15
C TRP A 10 5.20 -5.85 4.58
N GLU A 11 6.23 -6.04 5.39
CA GLU A 11 6.52 -7.26 6.11
C GLU A 11 7.07 -6.84 7.48
N PHE A 12 6.55 -7.41 8.57
CA PHE A 12 7.08 -7.16 9.89
C PHE A 12 6.92 -8.32 10.86
N GLN A 13 7.75 -8.28 11.90
CA GLN A 13 7.73 -9.23 13.00
C GLN A 13 8.06 -8.51 14.30
N SER A 14 7.32 -8.82 15.37
CA SER A 14 7.69 -8.41 16.72
C SER A 14 8.66 -9.43 17.33
N GLU A 15 9.57 -8.98 18.18
CA GLU A 15 10.49 -9.89 18.88
C GLU A 15 9.78 -10.72 19.95
N ASP A 16 8.90 -10.10 20.73
CA ASP A 16 8.18 -10.74 21.81
C ASP A 16 6.75 -10.17 21.93
N HIS A 17 5.79 -11.08 22.07
CA HIS A 17 4.34 -10.81 22.21
C HIS A 17 3.67 -10.14 21.00
N ASP A 18 2.35 -10.10 21.05
CA ASP A 18 1.49 -9.51 20.04
C ASP A 18 1.55 -7.98 20.04
N VAL A 19 1.24 -7.37 18.89
CA VAL A 19 1.21 -5.91 18.70
C VAL A 19 -0.07 -5.52 17.97
N GLY A 20 -0.59 -4.32 18.22
CA GLY A 20 -1.65 -3.77 17.38
C GLY A 20 -1.08 -3.34 16.04
N PHE A 21 -1.73 -3.70 14.94
CA PHE A 21 -1.35 -3.29 13.61
C PHE A 21 -2.55 -2.84 12.77
N GLY A 22 -2.39 -1.75 12.02
CA GLY A 22 -3.39 -1.25 11.08
C GLY A 22 -2.78 -0.31 10.04
N LEU A 23 -3.60 0.11 9.09
CA LEU A 23 -3.21 0.97 7.96
C LEU A 23 -4.15 2.17 7.89
N LEU A 24 -3.59 3.37 7.86
CA LEU A 24 -4.33 4.63 7.76
C LEU A 24 -3.88 5.44 6.53
N TYR A 25 -4.75 6.33 6.07
CA TYR A 25 -4.46 7.32 5.04
C TYR A 25 -4.77 8.72 5.56
N GLU A 26 -3.88 9.68 5.31
CA GLU A 26 -4.12 11.09 5.65
C GLU A 26 -4.90 11.78 4.52
N GLU A 27 -6.10 12.24 4.83
CA GLU A 27 -6.96 13.01 3.94
C GLU A 27 -7.37 14.30 4.65
N ASN A 28 -6.96 15.46 4.11
CA ASN A 28 -7.28 16.78 4.67
C ASN A 28 -6.95 16.88 6.18
N GLU A 29 -5.73 16.48 6.55
CA GLU A 29 -5.22 16.49 7.94
C GLU A 29 -6.00 15.55 8.90
N LYS A 30 -6.81 14.63 8.37
CA LYS A 30 -7.54 13.61 9.14
C LYS A 30 -7.10 12.22 8.73
N TYR A 31 -6.99 11.32 9.71
CA TYR A 31 -6.69 9.92 9.45
C TYR A 31 -7.95 9.14 9.09
N GLN A 32 -7.98 8.60 7.88
CA GLN A 32 -8.96 7.63 7.41
C GLN A 32 -8.45 6.22 7.66
N ILE A 33 -9.33 5.33 8.12
CA ILE A 33 -8.97 3.94 8.41
C ILE A 33 -9.10 3.12 7.12
N ILE A 34 -7.97 2.62 6.61
CA ILE A 34 -7.96 1.63 5.53
C ILE A 34 -8.11 0.23 6.13
N SER A 35 -7.27 -0.08 7.12
CA SER A 35 -7.35 -1.30 7.92
C SER A 35 -7.36 -0.96 9.40
N LYS A 36 -8.34 -1.49 10.13
CA LYS A 36 -8.50 -1.24 11.56
C LYS A 36 -7.29 -1.79 12.31
N VAL A 37 -6.84 -1.05 13.32
CA VAL A 37 -5.81 -1.53 14.23
C VAL A 37 -6.35 -2.73 15.00
N THR A 38 -5.75 -3.90 14.80
CA THR A 38 -6.11 -5.14 15.50
C THR A 38 -4.86 -5.84 16.03
N ARG A 39 -5.02 -6.64 17.09
CA ARG A 39 -3.90 -7.36 17.72
C ARG A 39 -3.48 -8.53 16.83
N VAL A 40 -2.20 -8.56 16.44
CA VAL A 40 -1.60 -9.60 15.60
C VAL A 40 -0.48 -10.30 16.34
N ASN A 41 -0.37 -11.62 16.18
CA ASN A 41 0.63 -12.45 16.85
C ASN A 41 1.94 -12.50 16.04
N SER A 42 2.48 -11.33 15.68
CA SER A 42 3.61 -11.22 14.75
C SER A 42 4.93 -11.80 15.28
N HIS A 43 4.98 -12.16 16.57
CA HIS A 43 6.09 -12.86 17.23
C HIS A 43 6.14 -14.36 16.90
N HIS A 44 5.02 -14.96 16.47
CA HIS A 44 4.96 -16.37 16.08
C HIS A 44 4.99 -16.56 14.57
N VAL A 45 4.29 -15.69 13.85
CA VAL A 45 4.15 -15.74 12.39
C VAL A 45 4.45 -14.34 11.87
N LEU A 46 5.25 -14.26 10.82
CA LEU A 46 5.55 -13.00 10.19
C LEU A 46 4.27 -12.42 9.55
N GLU A 47 4.04 -11.12 9.74
CA GLU A 47 2.88 -10.42 9.19
C GLU A 47 3.30 -9.66 7.94
N ASP A 48 2.64 -9.93 6.83
CA ASP A 48 2.86 -9.26 5.56
C ASP A 48 1.57 -8.72 4.97
N GLY A 49 1.71 -7.86 3.96
CA GLY A 49 0.56 -7.40 3.20
C GLY A 49 0.93 -6.42 2.11
N VAL A 50 -0.06 -6.12 1.28
CA VAL A 50 0.04 -5.15 0.19
C VAL A 50 -1.22 -4.31 0.14
N HIS A 51 -1.06 -3.03 -0.19
CA HIS A 51 -2.15 -2.11 -0.42
C HIS A 51 -1.94 -1.38 -1.75
N THR A 52 -2.96 -1.39 -2.60
CA THR A 52 -3.00 -0.60 -3.82
C THR A 52 -3.23 0.86 -3.47
N CYS A 53 -2.30 1.74 -3.86
CA CYS A 53 -2.43 3.18 -3.64
C CYS A 53 -3.43 3.78 -4.62
N GLU A 54 -4.71 3.83 -4.24
CA GLU A 54 -5.77 4.43 -5.06
C GLU A 54 -5.73 5.96 -5.09
N LYS A 55 -5.14 6.58 -4.05
CA LYS A 55 -5.06 8.03 -3.90
C LYS A 55 -3.63 8.45 -3.62
N THR A 56 -3.17 9.52 -4.27
CA THR A 56 -1.88 10.14 -3.96
C THR A 56 -1.95 10.81 -2.58
N GLY A 57 -1.08 10.40 -1.66
CA GLY A 57 -1.03 10.97 -0.32
C GLY A 57 -0.13 10.18 0.62
N LYS A 58 -0.32 10.39 1.92
CA LYS A 58 0.48 9.71 2.96
C LYS A 58 -0.28 8.53 3.53
N TYR A 59 0.38 7.39 3.52
CA TYR A 59 -0.08 6.14 4.14
C TYR A 59 0.73 5.90 5.42
N PHE A 60 0.05 5.40 6.46
CA PHE A 60 0.65 5.18 7.78
C PHE A 60 0.45 3.73 8.21
N LEU A 61 1.56 3.03 8.45
CA LEU A 61 1.57 1.76 9.15
C LEU A 61 1.56 2.03 10.65
N CYS A 62 0.49 1.64 11.32
CA CYS A 62 0.28 1.94 12.72
C CYS A 62 0.60 0.73 13.57
N PHE A 63 1.75 0.79 14.26
CA PHE A 63 2.11 -0.16 15.31
C PHE A 63 1.65 0.37 16.68
N ASP A 64 0.61 -0.24 17.23
CA ASP A 64 0.02 0.17 18.50
C ASP A 64 0.42 -0.77 19.65
N ASN A 65 1.06 -0.20 20.67
CA ASN A 65 1.43 -0.88 21.90
C ASN A 65 0.76 -0.27 23.14
N SER A 66 -0.28 0.56 22.95
CA SER A 66 -0.99 1.25 24.05
C SER A 66 -1.60 0.30 25.09
N PHE A 67 -1.86 -0.96 24.71
CA PHE A 67 -2.41 -1.99 25.59
C PHE A 67 -1.37 -2.63 26.52
N SER A 68 -0.07 -2.38 26.33
CA SER A 68 1.00 -2.96 27.16
C SER A 68 1.44 -1.98 28.25
N TRP A 69 1.11 -2.24 29.51
CA TRP A 69 1.53 -1.36 30.62
C TRP A 69 3.01 -1.44 31.00
N THR A 70 3.68 -2.57 30.79
CA THR A 70 5.06 -2.80 31.29
C THR A 70 6.02 -3.32 30.23
N ARG A 71 5.57 -3.45 28.98
CA ARG A 71 6.29 -4.18 27.94
C ARG A 71 6.50 -3.33 26.71
N SER A 72 7.76 -3.01 26.43
CA SER A 72 8.18 -2.49 25.13
C SER A 72 8.07 -3.58 24.07
N LYS A 73 7.83 -3.18 22.82
CA LYS A 73 7.83 -4.06 21.65
C LYS A 73 8.92 -3.61 20.71
N LYS A 74 9.78 -4.53 20.29
CA LYS A 74 10.75 -4.29 19.23
C LYS A 74 10.20 -4.90 17.94
N ILE A 75 10.05 -4.06 16.92
CA ILE A 75 9.50 -4.43 15.62
C ILE A 75 10.62 -4.37 14.59
N ARG A 76 10.80 -5.45 13.84
CA ARG A 76 11.61 -5.47 12.61
C ARG A 76 10.64 -5.41 11.44
N TYR A 77 10.89 -4.51 10.50
CA TYR A 77 10.01 -4.31 9.36
C TYR A 77 10.79 -4.00 8.09
N VAL A 78 10.17 -4.33 6.97
CA VAL A 78 10.54 -3.90 5.62
C VAL A 78 9.27 -3.36 4.97
N CYS A 79 9.38 -2.19 4.34
CA CYS A 79 8.26 -1.58 3.62
C CYS A 79 8.77 -1.06 2.29
N GLU A 80 8.01 -1.31 1.22
CA GLU A 80 8.39 -0.92 -0.13
C GLU A 80 7.22 -0.27 -0.86
N VAL A 81 7.53 0.74 -1.67
CA VAL A 81 6.60 1.31 -2.65
C VAL A 81 7.03 0.82 -4.01
N ILE A 82 6.16 0.05 -4.65
CA ILE A 82 6.38 -0.60 -5.93
C ILE A 82 5.64 0.22 -6.98
N ALA A 83 6.41 0.80 -7.91
CA ALA A 83 5.85 1.45 -9.09
C ALA A 83 5.31 0.40 -10.08
N PRO A 84 4.24 0.72 -10.82
CA PRO A 84 3.87 -0.11 -11.96
C PRO A 84 5.04 -0.21 -12.95
N ASP A 85 5.30 -1.41 -13.46
CA ASP A 85 6.41 -1.69 -14.36
C ASP A 85 6.21 -0.98 -15.70
N ASP A 86 7.17 -0.13 -16.09
CA ASP A 86 7.18 0.61 -17.36
C ASP A 86 7.09 -0.33 -18.58
N THR A 87 7.55 -1.58 -18.46
CA THR A 87 7.42 -2.57 -19.54
C THR A 87 5.98 -3.05 -19.71
N LEU A 88 5.21 -3.21 -18.62
CA LEU A 88 3.78 -3.53 -18.70
C LEU A 88 2.99 -2.35 -19.30
N ILE A 89 3.35 -1.13 -18.93
CA ILE A 89 2.77 0.09 -19.51
C ILE A 89 3.02 0.12 -21.02
N SER A 90 4.28 -0.10 -21.42
CA SER A 90 4.68 -0.12 -22.83
C SER A 90 3.97 -1.23 -23.62
N GLN A 91 3.82 -2.42 -23.03
CA GLN A 91 3.09 -3.54 -23.64
C GLN A 91 1.59 -3.23 -23.81
N GLU A 92 0.94 -2.64 -22.80
CA GLU A 92 -0.48 -2.26 -22.88
C GLU A 92 -0.70 -1.18 -23.94
N ILE A 93 0.17 -0.16 -24.00
CA ILE A 93 0.13 0.89 -25.03
C ILE A 93 0.27 0.27 -26.42
N ASN A 94 1.30 -0.55 -26.65
CA ASN A 94 1.53 -1.18 -27.95
C ASN A 94 0.37 -2.06 -28.38
N LYS A 95 -0.20 -2.83 -27.45
CA LYS A 95 -1.37 -3.68 -27.74
C LYS A 95 -2.59 -2.85 -28.15
N LEU A 96 -2.90 -1.77 -27.45
CA LEU A 96 -4.03 -0.92 -27.81
C LEU A 96 -3.82 -0.19 -29.14
N ILE A 97 -2.57 0.17 -29.47
CA ILE A 97 -2.19 0.72 -30.78
C ILE A 97 -2.44 -0.32 -31.88
N GLU A 98 -2.04 -1.58 -31.66
CA GLU A 98 -2.27 -2.69 -32.58
C GLU A 98 -3.77 -2.99 -32.77
N ASP A 99 -4.53 -2.96 -31.68
CA ASP A 99 -5.98 -3.18 -31.69
C ASP A 99 -6.75 -1.96 -32.26
N GLY A 100 -6.08 -0.81 -32.45
CA GLY A 100 -6.67 0.43 -32.96
C GLY A 100 -7.66 1.09 -31.98
N ASP A 101 -7.59 0.74 -30.70
CA ASP A 101 -8.45 1.24 -29.63
C ASP A 101 -7.92 2.58 -29.08
N TRP A 102 -8.03 3.61 -29.91
CA TRP A 102 -7.52 4.95 -29.62
C TRP A 102 -8.32 5.66 -28.52
N GLU A 103 -9.59 5.32 -28.35
CA GLU A 103 -10.47 5.92 -27.34
C GLU A 103 -10.01 5.52 -25.94
N THR A 104 -9.82 4.22 -25.70
CA THR A 104 -9.28 3.70 -24.43
C THR A 104 -7.87 4.22 -24.16
N LEU A 105 -7.03 4.34 -25.19
CA LEU A 105 -5.68 4.91 -25.06
C LEU A 105 -5.71 6.35 -24.56
N SER A 106 -6.55 7.20 -25.17
CA SER A 106 -6.66 8.62 -24.78
C SER A 106 -7.19 8.79 -23.36
N GLU A 107 -8.25 8.08 -22.99
CA GLU A 107 -8.86 8.21 -21.66
C GLU A 107 -7.88 7.79 -20.55
N ARG A 108 -7.01 6.81 -20.84
CA ARG A 108 -6.20 6.14 -19.83
C ARG A 108 -4.81 6.77 -19.63
N PHE A 109 -4.26 7.39 -20.67
CA PHE A 109 -2.90 7.93 -20.66
C PHE A 109 -2.83 9.43 -20.93
N GLU A 110 -3.94 10.15 -20.90
CA GLU A 110 -3.92 11.61 -20.87
C GLU A 110 -3.16 12.11 -19.62
N THR A 111 -1.97 12.67 -19.85
CA THR A 111 -1.25 13.47 -18.85
C THR A 111 -2.16 14.61 -18.42
N THR A 112 -2.59 14.60 -17.16
CA THR A 112 -3.26 15.77 -16.56
C THR A 112 -2.39 16.98 -16.85
N HIS A 113 -2.90 17.88 -17.69
CA HIS A 113 -2.19 19.09 -18.10
C HIS A 113 -1.72 19.84 -16.86
N LEU A 114 -0.41 20.08 -16.79
CA LEU A 114 0.24 20.99 -15.84
C LEU A 114 -0.38 22.39 -15.91
#